data_AF-A0A0D0LG52-F1
#
_entry.id   AF-A0A0D0LG52-F1
#
_cell.length_a   1.000
_cell.length_b   1.000
_cell.length_c   1.000
_cell.angle_alpha   90.00
_cell.angle_beta   90.00
_cell.angle_gamma   90.00
#
_symmetry.space_group_name_H-M   'P 1'
#
loop_
_entity.id
_entity.type
_entity.pdbx_description
1 polymer ?
#
loop_
_entity_poly.entity_id
_entity_poly.type
_entity_poly.pdbx_seq_one_letter_code
_entity_poly.pdbx_strand_id
1 'polypeptide(L)'
;MKTELPLKPDDAHWMALALAEARHAAEAGEVPVGAVLVKNGQVIATGRNTPVAQHDPSAHAEINALRAGAAALGNYRLDGCELFVTLEPCAMCAGAMLHSRLARVVFGAADPKTGAAGSVLDLFAEPRLNHRTQVQSGVLAQECAAVLQGFFQQRRSMAREQAEPLRDDALRTPVDRFSALDDYAFAPHYVQDLPSQHGWRMHYVDEERAPGEDGQIASCVCLHGPGEWGYFFRHLVGAQGLRTLVPDLIGFGKSDKPKREAAHKLEWHRDVLLEWLEGLQLQPVVLVHSAAATELASLLQASAASRFVAAIVATDGGTRIKDAWRAPYPDRGYEAALRALGPIASSSGPSAVQALAIGRLARNAMGYSAS
;
A
#
# COMPACT_ATOMS: atom_id res chain seq x y z
N MET A 1 42.05 16.20 -8.22
CA MET A 1 42.21 16.93 -6.94
C MET A 1 40.99 17.84 -6.83
N LYS A 2 40.01 17.53 -5.98
CA LYS A 2 38.82 18.39 -5.80
C LYS A 2 39.32 19.71 -5.23
N THR A 3 39.24 20.78 -5.99
CA THR A 3 39.52 22.13 -5.48
C THR A 3 38.33 22.47 -4.60
N GLU A 4 38.49 22.39 -3.28
CA GLU A 4 37.52 22.93 -2.35
C GLU A 4 37.45 24.44 -2.62
N LEU A 5 36.35 24.87 -3.24
CA LEU A 5 36.10 26.28 -3.43
C LEU A 5 35.72 26.87 -2.07
N PRO A 6 36.20 28.07 -1.72
CA PRO A 6 35.77 28.73 -0.50
C PRO A 6 34.26 28.94 -0.55
N LEU A 7 33.57 28.58 0.53
CA LEU A 7 32.14 28.84 0.71
C LEU A 7 31.86 30.33 0.55
N LYS A 8 30.85 30.68 -0.26
CA LYS A 8 30.38 32.07 -0.31
C LYS A 8 29.49 32.34 0.91
N PRO A 9 29.52 33.55 1.50
CA PRO A 9 28.69 33.88 2.67
C PRO A 9 27.20 33.57 2.50
N ASP A 10 26.69 33.75 1.28
CA ASP A 10 25.26 33.56 0.98
C ASP A 10 24.87 32.11 0.70
N ASP A 11 25.82 31.17 0.60
CA ASP A 11 25.53 29.77 0.24
C ASP A 11 24.59 29.11 1.27
N ALA A 12 24.81 29.39 2.56
CA ALA A 12 23.94 28.92 3.63
C ALA A 12 22.53 29.52 3.55
N HIS A 13 22.40 30.79 3.13
CA HIS A 13 21.11 31.44 2.95
C HIS A 13 20.29 30.76 1.84
N TRP A 14 20.90 30.53 0.67
CA TRP A 14 20.22 29.88 -0.45
C TRP A 14 19.88 28.42 -0.16
N MET A 15 20.76 27.71 0.54
CA MET A 15 20.48 26.34 0.99
C MET A 15 19.33 26.29 2.00
N ALA A 16 19.20 27.28 2.88
CA ALA A 16 18.07 27.37 3.81
C ALA A 16 16.73 27.52 3.06
N LEU A 17 16.69 28.25 1.94
CA LEU A 17 15.51 28.32 1.08
C LEU A 17 15.22 26.98 0.38
N ALA A 18 16.25 26.27 -0.09
CA ALA A 18 16.09 24.92 -0.64
C ALA A 18 15.57 23.92 0.43
N LEU A 19 16.01 24.06 1.67
CA LEU A 19 15.48 23.31 2.81
C LEU A 19 14.00 23.58 3.09
N ALA A 20 13.52 24.81 2.87
CA ALA A 20 12.09 25.11 2.99
C ALA A 20 11.27 24.37 1.93
N GLU A 21 11.73 24.33 0.68
CA GLU A 21 11.10 23.52 -0.37
C GLU A 21 11.14 22.01 -0.09
N ALA A 22 12.23 21.51 0.47
CA ALA A 22 12.34 20.12 0.91
C ALA A 22 11.29 19.77 1.99
N ARG A 23 11.03 20.69 2.93
CA ARG A 23 9.96 20.52 3.95
C ARG A 23 8.58 20.52 3.31
N HIS A 24 8.31 21.40 2.35
CA HIS A 24 7.04 21.38 1.63
C HIS A 24 6.84 20.09 0.79
N ALA A 25 7.92 19.49 0.28
CA ALA A 25 7.84 18.16 -0.35
C ALA A 25 7.48 17.08 0.69
N ALA A 26 8.10 17.11 1.87
CA ALA A 26 7.78 16.20 2.97
C ALA A 26 6.29 16.27 3.37
N GLU A 27 5.77 17.48 3.52
CA GLU A 27 4.37 17.76 3.86
C GLU A 27 3.40 17.22 2.78
N ALA A 28 3.83 17.21 1.52
CA ALA A 28 3.08 16.63 0.40
C ALA A 28 3.26 15.09 0.28
N GLY A 29 3.98 14.44 1.19
CA GLY A 29 4.24 13.00 1.16
C GLY A 29 5.34 12.57 0.18
N GLU A 30 6.08 13.53 -0.38
CA GLU A 30 7.17 13.31 -1.32
C GLU A 30 8.52 13.16 -0.59
N VAL A 31 9.49 12.51 -1.24
CA VAL A 31 10.87 12.46 -0.70
C VAL A 31 11.39 13.90 -0.55
N PRO A 32 11.84 14.35 0.64
CA PRO A 32 12.07 15.75 0.93
C PRO A 32 13.38 16.27 0.35
N VAL A 33 13.33 16.62 -0.93
CA VAL A 33 14.41 17.31 -1.65
C VAL A 33 13.85 18.61 -2.21
N GLY A 34 14.60 19.68 -2.01
CA GLY A 34 14.28 21.01 -2.50
C GLY A 34 15.47 21.62 -3.21
N ALA A 35 15.20 22.54 -4.13
CA ALA A 35 16.19 23.22 -4.93
C ALA A 35 15.80 24.68 -5.19
N VAL A 36 16.81 25.55 -5.29
CA VAL A 36 16.66 26.97 -5.58
C VAL A 36 17.67 27.37 -6.65
N LEU A 37 17.20 27.99 -7.71
CA LEU A 37 18.01 28.54 -8.79
C LEU A 37 18.20 30.03 -8.58
N VAL A 38 19.45 30.48 -8.53
CA VAL A 38 19.85 31.87 -8.24
C VAL A 38 20.62 32.44 -9.43
N LYS A 39 20.40 33.71 -9.75
CA LYS A 39 21.20 34.47 -10.72
C LYS A 39 21.39 35.89 -10.18
N ASN A 40 22.63 36.40 -10.21
CA ASN A 40 22.96 37.75 -9.73
C ASN A 40 22.43 38.06 -8.31
N GLY A 41 22.51 37.07 -7.41
CA GLY A 41 22.04 37.21 -6.02
C GLY A 41 20.51 37.22 -5.85
N GLN A 42 19.74 36.85 -6.88
CA GLN A 42 18.29 36.77 -6.84
C GLN A 42 17.79 35.37 -7.16
N VAL A 43 16.76 34.91 -6.44
CA VAL A 43 16.07 33.66 -6.75
C VAL A 43 15.29 33.85 -8.06
N ILE A 44 15.59 33.00 -9.05
CA ILE A 44 14.90 32.95 -10.33
C ILE A 44 13.77 31.93 -10.29
N ALA A 45 14.00 30.78 -9.64
CA ALA A 45 13.04 29.72 -9.51
C ALA A 45 13.33 28.86 -8.28
N THR A 46 12.29 28.21 -7.78
CA THR A 46 12.40 27.14 -6.79
C THR A 46 11.85 25.84 -7.37
N GLY A 47 12.23 24.72 -6.77
CA GLY A 47 11.75 23.40 -7.13
C GLY A 47 11.77 22.48 -5.91
N ARG A 48 10.87 21.50 -5.92
CA ARG A 48 10.83 20.43 -4.92
C ARG A 48 10.47 19.13 -5.62
N ASN A 49 10.79 17.99 -4.99
CA ASN A 49 10.36 16.70 -5.53
C ASN A 49 8.83 16.64 -5.60
N THR A 50 8.32 16.23 -6.76
CA THR A 50 6.89 15.96 -7.00
C THR A 50 6.63 14.72 -7.89
N PRO A 51 7.44 13.64 -7.84
CA PRO A 51 7.26 12.51 -8.74
C PRO A 51 5.96 11.74 -8.50
N VAL A 52 5.49 11.64 -7.25
CA VAL A 52 4.22 10.96 -6.94
C VAL A 52 3.05 11.83 -7.40
N ALA A 53 3.04 13.10 -7.03
CA ALA A 53 1.95 14.02 -7.32
C ALA A 53 1.78 14.30 -8.83
N GLN A 54 2.87 14.37 -9.59
CA GLN A 54 2.82 14.63 -11.04
C GLN A 54 2.81 13.35 -11.88
N HIS A 55 2.94 12.16 -11.26
CA HIS A 55 3.15 10.90 -11.97
C HIS A 55 4.29 10.98 -13.01
N ASP A 56 5.31 11.78 -12.72
CA ASP A 56 6.44 12.05 -13.60
C ASP A 56 7.73 11.59 -12.90
N PRO A 57 8.37 10.50 -13.37
CA PRO A 57 9.60 10.00 -12.76
C PRO A 57 10.78 10.98 -12.88
N SER A 58 10.67 12.02 -13.72
CA SER A 58 11.66 13.06 -13.87
C SER A 58 11.44 14.29 -12.98
N ALA A 59 10.32 14.38 -12.27
CA ALA A 59 9.93 15.55 -11.46
C ALA A 59 10.68 15.66 -10.12
N HIS A 60 12.01 15.59 -10.21
CA HIS A 60 12.94 15.90 -9.13
C HIS A 60 13.04 17.41 -8.91
N ALA A 61 13.43 17.81 -7.69
CA ALA A 61 13.56 19.21 -7.30
C ALA A 61 14.42 20.03 -8.28
N GLU A 62 15.54 19.46 -8.73
CA GLU A 62 16.47 20.13 -9.64
C GLU A 62 15.86 20.32 -11.02
N ILE A 63 15.20 19.28 -11.55
CA ILE A 63 14.50 19.35 -12.85
C ILE A 63 13.39 20.39 -12.80
N ASN A 64 12.61 20.41 -11.72
CA ASN A 64 11.53 21.37 -11.52
C ASN A 64 12.07 22.80 -11.45
N ALA A 65 13.15 23.05 -10.70
CA ALA A 65 13.80 24.36 -10.62
C ALA A 65 14.39 24.80 -11.97
N LEU A 66 15.05 23.89 -12.71
CA LEU A 66 15.63 24.18 -14.02
C LEU A 66 14.54 24.52 -15.06
N ARG A 67 13.45 23.76 -15.11
CA ARG A 67 12.32 24.00 -16.03
C ARG A 67 11.68 25.36 -15.73
N ALA A 68 11.39 25.66 -14.47
CA ALA A 68 10.85 26.94 -14.05
C ALA A 68 11.80 28.10 -14.34
N GLY A 69 13.10 27.93 -14.07
CA GLY A 69 14.11 28.95 -14.35
C GLY A 69 14.29 29.22 -15.84
N ALA A 70 14.29 28.18 -16.68
CA ALA A 70 14.36 28.32 -18.13
C ALA A 70 13.15 29.04 -18.71
N ALA A 71 11.95 28.74 -18.18
CA ALA A 71 10.73 29.46 -18.54
C ALA A 71 10.81 30.94 -18.12
N ALA A 72 11.25 31.23 -16.89
CA ALA A 72 11.36 32.60 -16.37
C ALA A 72 12.37 33.46 -17.16
N LEU A 73 13.48 32.85 -17.61
CA LEU A 73 14.52 33.55 -18.38
C LEU A 73 14.29 33.49 -19.90
N GLY A 74 13.29 32.74 -20.37
CA GLY A 74 13.04 32.51 -21.79
C GLY A 74 14.20 31.81 -22.52
N ASN A 75 15.01 31.01 -21.81
CA ASN A 75 16.19 30.36 -22.38
C ASN A 75 16.52 29.05 -21.65
N TYR A 76 16.82 27.99 -22.41
CA TYR A 76 17.24 26.69 -21.87
C TYR A 76 18.68 26.72 -21.32
N ARG A 77 19.51 27.67 -21.78
CA ARG A 77 20.82 27.93 -21.21
C ARG A 77 20.67 28.92 -20.07
N LEU A 78 21.07 28.47 -18.89
CA LEU A 78 21.00 29.19 -17.63
C LEU A 78 22.41 29.70 -17.26
N ASP A 79 23.12 30.25 -18.25
CA ASP A 79 24.48 30.78 -18.07
C ASP A 79 24.48 31.82 -16.93
N GLY A 80 25.45 31.69 -16.03
CA GLY A 80 25.58 32.54 -14.83
C GLY A 80 24.64 32.19 -13.68
N CYS A 81 23.75 31.19 -13.84
CA CYS A 81 22.93 30.71 -12.74
C CYS A 81 23.70 29.73 -11.83
N GLU A 82 23.34 29.74 -10.56
CA GLU A 82 23.81 28.84 -9.53
C GLU A 82 22.63 28.06 -8.96
N LEU A 83 22.73 26.73 -8.83
CA LEU A 83 21.65 25.90 -8.29
C LEU A 83 22.06 25.36 -6.92
N PHE A 84 21.20 25.57 -5.92
CA PHE A 84 21.34 25.03 -4.57
C PHE A 84 20.35 23.90 -4.40
N VAL A 85 20.78 22.72 -3.96
CA VAL A 85 19.92 21.54 -3.77
C VAL A 85 20.23 20.81 -2.46
N THR A 86 19.22 20.36 -1.73
CA THR A 86 19.44 19.79 -0.38
C THR A 86 20.13 18.42 -0.39
N LEU A 87 20.07 17.68 -1.50
CA LEU A 87 20.68 16.37 -1.65
C LEU A 87 21.58 16.35 -2.90
N GLU A 88 22.66 15.57 -2.87
CA GLU A 88 23.51 15.35 -4.03
C GLU A 88 22.69 14.90 -5.25
N PRO A 89 22.88 15.53 -6.42
CA PRO A 89 22.06 15.22 -7.58
C PRO A 89 22.35 13.82 -8.13
N CYS A 90 21.30 13.13 -8.57
CA CYS A 90 21.44 11.87 -9.30
C CYS A 90 21.94 12.11 -10.74
N ALA A 91 22.25 11.03 -11.46
CA ALA A 91 22.79 11.11 -12.82
C ALA A 91 21.89 11.90 -13.80
N MET A 92 20.56 11.76 -13.68
CA MET A 92 19.59 12.51 -14.49
C MET A 92 19.71 14.02 -14.24
N CYS A 93 19.64 14.44 -12.98
CA CYS A 93 19.69 15.84 -12.59
C CYS A 93 21.05 16.47 -12.95
N ALA A 94 22.16 15.76 -12.69
CA ALA A 94 23.49 16.21 -13.06
C ALA A 94 23.65 16.40 -14.58
N GLY A 95 23.13 15.48 -15.39
CA GLY A 95 23.07 15.65 -16.85
C GLY A 95 22.29 16.89 -17.28
N ALA A 96 21.12 17.14 -16.66
CA ALA A 96 20.32 18.32 -16.93
C ALA A 96 21.03 19.64 -16.55
N MET A 97 21.77 19.65 -15.44
CA MET A 97 22.59 20.79 -15.02
C MET A 97 23.70 21.12 -16.04
N LEU A 98 24.37 20.09 -16.57
CA LEU A 98 25.39 20.28 -17.61
C LEU A 98 24.79 20.79 -18.92
N HIS A 99 23.64 20.24 -19.34
CA HIS A 99 22.93 20.71 -20.54
C HIS A 99 22.40 22.14 -20.40
N SER A 100 22.00 22.55 -19.20
CA SER A 100 21.55 23.91 -18.88
C SER A 100 22.68 24.90 -18.63
N ARG A 101 23.95 24.44 -18.58
CA ARG A 101 25.13 25.31 -18.47
C ARG A 101 25.20 26.13 -17.19
N LEU A 102 24.81 25.53 -16.07
CA LEU A 102 24.93 26.19 -14.77
C LEU A 102 26.40 26.56 -14.50
N ALA A 103 26.61 27.75 -13.93
CA ALA A 103 27.93 28.19 -13.50
C ALA A 103 28.40 27.37 -12.29
N ARG A 104 27.50 27.13 -11.33
CA ARG A 104 27.79 26.38 -10.10
C ARG A 104 26.59 25.57 -9.62
N VAL A 105 26.86 24.42 -9.04
CA VAL A 105 25.91 23.60 -8.29
C VAL A 105 26.43 23.46 -6.88
N VAL A 106 25.58 23.73 -5.90
CA VAL A 106 25.87 23.64 -4.48
C VAL A 106 24.89 22.66 -3.87
N PHE A 107 25.38 21.60 -3.21
CA PHE A 107 24.52 20.63 -2.55
C PHE A 107 24.81 20.46 -1.07
N GLY A 108 23.78 20.09 -0.32
CA GLY A 108 23.86 19.85 1.11
C GLY A 108 24.38 18.46 1.44
N ALA A 109 23.47 17.51 1.65
CA ALA A 109 23.81 16.13 2.01
C ALA A 109 24.32 15.33 0.81
N ALA A 110 25.30 14.45 1.03
CA ALA A 110 25.73 13.48 0.02
C ALA A 110 24.69 12.35 -0.15
N ASP A 111 24.63 11.76 -1.35
CA ASP A 111 23.83 10.56 -1.62
C ASP A 111 24.74 9.37 -1.93
N PRO A 112 25.08 8.53 -0.92
CA PRO A 112 25.97 7.39 -1.10
C PRO A 112 25.37 6.28 -1.97
N LYS A 113 24.07 6.32 -2.30
CA LYS A 113 23.40 5.26 -3.07
C LYS A 113 23.27 5.59 -4.54
N THR A 114 23.02 6.86 -4.88
CA THR A 114 22.77 7.26 -6.28
C THR A 114 23.41 8.57 -6.72
N GLY A 115 24.16 9.24 -5.84
CA GLY A 115 24.77 10.54 -6.10
C GLY A 115 25.78 10.51 -7.26
N ALA A 116 25.66 11.49 -8.16
CA ALA A 116 26.46 11.61 -9.38
C ALA A 116 27.40 12.83 -9.38
N ALA A 117 27.66 13.43 -8.22
CA ALA A 117 28.59 14.53 -8.02
C ALA A 117 29.77 14.14 -7.10
N GLY A 118 30.09 12.84 -7.04
CA GLY A 118 31.24 12.30 -6.34
C GLY A 118 30.97 11.08 -5.45
N SER A 119 29.72 10.72 -5.17
CA SER A 119 29.40 9.53 -4.35
C SER A 119 29.51 8.22 -5.12
N VAL A 120 28.65 8.00 -6.11
CA VAL A 120 28.65 6.78 -6.95
C VAL A 120 29.35 7.03 -8.28
N LEU A 121 29.06 8.18 -8.87
CA LEU A 121 29.65 8.68 -10.10
C LEU A 121 30.05 10.15 -9.90
N ASP A 122 30.91 10.66 -10.77
CA ASP A 122 31.23 12.09 -10.81
C ASP A 122 31.11 12.59 -12.26
N LEU A 123 29.89 12.94 -12.67
CA LEU A 123 29.63 13.43 -14.02
C LEU A 123 30.23 14.83 -14.25
N PHE A 124 30.39 15.62 -13.20
CA PHE A 124 30.97 16.95 -13.28
C PHE A 124 32.51 16.91 -13.47
N ALA A 125 33.16 15.81 -13.08
CA ALA A 125 34.58 15.59 -13.29
C ALA A 125 34.94 14.92 -14.63
N GLU A 126 33.96 14.51 -15.45
CA GLU A 126 34.22 13.81 -16.72
C GLU A 126 34.76 14.76 -17.80
N PRO A 127 36.05 14.64 -18.22
CA PRO A 127 36.68 15.59 -19.13
C PRO A 127 36.13 15.54 -20.57
N ARG A 128 35.43 14.47 -20.96
CA ARG A 128 34.79 14.36 -22.29
C ARG A 128 33.51 15.18 -22.42
N LEU A 129 32.91 15.62 -21.30
CA LEU A 129 31.73 16.46 -21.33
C LEU A 129 32.11 17.93 -21.58
N ASN A 130 31.26 18.62 -22.33
CA ASN A 130 31.57 19.91 -22.95
C ASN A 130 31.46 21.12 -21.99
N HIS A 131 30.58 21.06 -20.98
CA HIS A 131 30.39 22.14 -20.02
C HIS A 131 31.09 21.82 -18.70
N ARG A 132 31.74 22.84 -18.10
CA ARG A 132 32.34 22.73 -16.77
C ARG A 132 31.53 23.55 -15.76
N THR A 133 30.68 22.86 -15.02
CA THR A 133 29.93 23.43 -13.90
C THR A 133 30.73 23.21 -12.62
N GLN A 134 30.93 24.27 -11.83
CA GLN A 134 31.60 24.14 -10.53
C GLN A 134 30.69 23.41 -9.56
N VAL A 135 31.26 22.53 -8.71
CA VAL A 135 30.49 21.77 -7.71
C VAL A 135 31.01 22.10 -6.33
N GLN A 136 30.10 22.46 -5.43
CA GLN A 136 30.34 22.63 -4.00
C GLN A 136 29.45 21.67 -3.23
N SER A 137 30.02 20.93 -2.29
CA SER A 137 29.28 20.02 -1.42
C SER A 137 29.26 20.54 0.03
N GLY A 138 28.35 20.01 0.83
CA GLY A 138 28.43 20.09 2.29
C GLY A 138 27.71 21.28 2.93
N VAL A 139 27.04 22.15 2.16
CA VAL A 139 26.38 23.34 2.71
C VAL A 139 25.13 22.94 3.48
N LEU A 140 25.09 23.20 4.79
CA LEU A 140 24.02 22.73 5.68
C LEU A 140 23.75 21.22 5.56
N ALA A 141 24.80 20.42 5.37
CA ALA A 141 24.67 18.99 5.09
C ALA A 141 23.97 18.22 6.21
N GLN A 142 24.21 18.60 7.48
CA GLN A 142 23.59 17.94 8.62
C GLN A 142 22.08 18.19 8.65
N GLU A 143 21.67 19.44 8.41
CA GLU A 143 20.28 19.87 8.36
C GLU A 143 19.54 19.22 7.19
N CYS A 144 20.18 19.18 6.01
CA CYS A 144 19.64 18.49 4.84
C CYS A 144 19.46 16.99 5.08
N ALA A 145 20.46 16.33 5.68
CA ALA A 145 20.37 14.92 6.03
C ALA A 145 19.29 14.66 7.08
N ALA A 146 19.14 15.54 8.08
CA ALA A 146 18.17 15.40 9.15
C ALA A 146 16.73 15.39 8.63
N VAL A 147 16.38 16.26 7.67
CA VAL A 147 15.04 16.27 7.06
C VAL A 147 14.75 14.95 6.33
N LEU A 148 15.71 14.46 5.53
CA LEU A 148 15.58 13.20 4.80
C LEU A 148 15.46 11.99 5.74
N GLN A 149 16.28 11.95 6.78
CA GLN A 149 16.25 10.89 7.80
C GLN A 149 14.94 10.90 8.58
N GLY A 150 14.46 12.08 8.99
CA GLY A 150 13.20 12.26 9.70
C GLY A 150 12.01 11.74 8.90
N PHE A 151 11.94 12.07 7.60
CA PHE A 151 10.89 11.58 6.70
C PHE A 151 10.86 10.05 6.63
N PHE A 152 12.00 9.40 6.39
CA PHE A 152 12.03 7.93 6.33
C PHE A 152 11.83 7.27 7.70
N GLN A 153 12.25 7.91 8.79
CA GLN A 153 11.98 7.42 10.14
C GLN A 153 10.50 7.46 10.46
N GLN A 154 9.82 8.56 10.15
CA GLN A 154 8.37 8.68 10.33
C GLN A 154 7.64 7.62 9.51
N ARG A 155 8.00 7.42 8.23
CA ARG A 155 7.40 6.36 7.40
C ARG A 155 7.63 4.96 7.98
N ARG A 156 8.82 4.68 8.51
CA ARG A 156 9.09 3.41 9.21
C ARG A 156 8.30 3.29 10.52
N SER A 157 8.11 4.38 11.26
CA SER A 157 7.31 4.40 12.49
C SER A 157 5.85 4.13 12.18
N MET A 158 5.26 4.85 11.23
CA MET A 158 3.88 4.60 10.80
C MET A 158 3.69 3.19 10.28
N ALA A 159 4.64 2.65 9.51
CA ALA A 159 4.60 1.25 9.08
C ALA A 159 4.68 0.25 10.25
N ARG A 160 5.39 0.60 11.34
CA ARG A 160 5.48 -0.21 12.57
C ARG A 160 4.25 -0.06 13.47
N GLU A 161 3.70 1.14 13.59
CA GLU A 161 2.49 1.44 14.37
C GLU A 161 1.25 0.82 13.71
N GLN A 162 1.22 0.76 12.38
CA GLN A 162 0.24 -0.01 11.62
C GLN A 162 0.53 -1.53 11.63
N ALA A 163 1.73 -1.95 12.03
CA ALA A 163 2.06 -3.36 12.22
C ALA A 163 1.66 -3.79 13.62
N GLU A 164 0.43 -4.29 13.77
CA GLU A 164 0.06 -5.07 14.96
C GLU A 164 1.10 -6.19 15.20
N PRO A 165 1.51 -6.45 16.46
CA PRO A 165 2.56 -7.42 16.78
C PRO A 165 2.29 -8.77 16.12
N LEU A 166 3.27 -9.27 15.36
CA LEU A 166 3.20 -10.59 14.75
C LEU A 166 3.90 -11.62 15.66
N ARG A 167 3.20 -12.72 15.94
CA ARG A 167 3.77 -13.83 16.72
C ARG A 167 4.87 -14.56 15.97
N ASP A 168 5.82 -15.12 16.71
CA ASP A 168 6.94 -15.89 16.16
C ASP A 168 6.51 -17.14 15.39
N ASP A 169 5.32 -17.69 15.66
CA ASP A 169 4.75 -18.85 14.99
C ASP A 169 3.80 -18.50 13.83
N ALA A 170 3.69 -17.22 13.48
CA ALA A 170 2.82 -16.72 12.42
C ALA A 170 3.59 -15.95 11.34
N LEU A 171 3.01 -15.91 10.15
CA LEU A 171 3.38 -15.00 9.06
C LEU A 171 2.20 -14.10 8.75
N ARG A 172 2.48 -12.85 8.35
CA ARG A 172 1.45 -11.90 7.92
C ARG A 172 1.78 -11.42 6.53
N THR A 173 0.85 -11.61 5.61
CA THR A 173 1.04 -11.22 4.22
C THR A 173 1.16 -9.69 4.14
N PRO A 174 2.22 -9.16 3.50
CA PRO A 174 2.37 -7.73 3.29
C PRO A 174 1.15 -7.12 2.56
N VAL A 175 0.70 -5.94 3.00
CA VAL A 175 -0.55 -5.32 2.52
C VAL A 175 -0.48 -4.96 1.03
N ASP A 176 0.71 -4.60 0.54
CA ASP A 176 1.01 -4.30 -0.87
C ASP A 176 0.73 -5.48 -1.80
N ARG A 177 0.69 -6.72 -1.30
CA ARG A 177 0.28 -7.90 -2.09
C ARG A 177 -1.18 -7.82 -2.56
N PHE A 178 -2.00 -7.02 -1.89
CA PHE A 178 -3.44 -6.90 -2.16
C PHE A 178 -3.82 -5.61 -2.87
N SER A 179 -2.87 -4.70 -3.12
CA SER A 179 -3.14 -3.36 -3.64
C SER A 179 -3.59 -3.34 -5.10
N ALA A 180 -3.17 -4.33 -5.89
CA ALA A 180 -3.50 -4.46 -7.31
C ALA A 180 -4.77 -5.29 -7.59
N LEU A 181 -5.56 -5.60 -6.56
CA LEU A 181 -6.77 -6.40 -6.71
C LEU A 181 -7.97 -5.51 -7.00
N ASP A 182 -8.51 -5.65 -8.22
CA ASP A 182 -9.75 -4.98 -8.62
C ASP A 182 -10.93 -5.39 -7.73
N ASP A 183 -11.85 -4.45 -7.52
CA ASP A 183 -13.15 -4.65 -6.85
C ASP A 183 -13.08 -5.21 -5.42
N TYR A 184 -11.98 -5.02 -4.69
CA TYR A 184 -11.82 -5.53 -3.31
C TYR A 184 -11.22 -4.50 -2.33
N ALA A 185 -11.68 -3.25 -2.42
CA ALA A 185 -11.26 -2.13 -1.58
C ALA A 185 -12.16 -1.94 -0.33
N PHE A 186 -12.53 -3.03 0.35
CA PHE A 186 -13.37 -3.00 1.55
C PHE A 186 -12.58 -2.61 2.80
N ALA A 187 -13.26 -1.96 3.75
CA ALA A 187 -12.67 -1.58 5.03
C ALA A 187 -12.25 -2.85 5.80
N PRO A 188 -10.97 -2.98 6.20
CA PRO A 188 -10.51 -4.17 6.89
C PRO A 188 -10.91 -4.12 8.37
N HIS A 189 -11.43 -5.23 8.88
CA HIS A 189 -11.63 -5.45 10.31
C HIS A 189 -10.78 -6.61 10.78
N TYR A 190 -10.40 -6.60 12.06
CA TYR A 190 -9.58 -7.64 12.66
C TYR A 190 -10.09 -8.00 14.05
N VAL A 191 -9.89 -9.27 14.41
CA VAL A 191 -10.15 -9.80 15.76
C VAL A 191 -8.98 -10.73 16.12
N GLN A 192 -8.54 -10.67 17.38
CA GLN A 192 -7.37 -11.43 17.87
C GLN A 192 -7.48 -11.90 19.33
N ASP A 193 -8.62 -11.61 19.98
CA ASP A 193 -8.87 -11.79 21.41
C ASP A 193 -9.87 -12.93 21.69
N LEU A 194 -10.19 -13.75 20.69
CA LEU A 194 -11.05 -14.91 20.90
C LEU A 194 -10.27 -16.08 21.54
N PRO A 195 -10.87 -16.83 22.50
CA PRO A 195 -10.20 -17.95 23.16
C PRO A 195 -9.57 -18.98 22.21
N SER A 196 -10.29 -19.37 21.16
CA SER A 196 -9.84 -20.37 20.20
C SER A 196 -8.85 -19.83 19.18
N GLN A 197 -8.69 -18.51 19.01
CA GLN A 197 -7.70 -17.94 18.07
C GLN A 197 -6.27 -18.12 18.55
N HIS A 198 -6.09 -18.42 19.85
CA HIS A 198 -4.79 -18.53 20.50
C HIS A 198 -3.92 -17.27 20.36
N GLY A 199 -4.48 -16.12 19.98
CA GLY A 199 -3.77 -14.87 19.68
C GLY A 199 -3.33 -14.68 18.21
N TRP A 200 -3.76 -15.55 17.28
CA TRP A 200 -3.62 -15.27 15.85
C TRP A 200 -4.73 -14.36 15.37
N ARG A 201 -4.37 -13.40 14.51
CA ARG A 201 -5.32 -12.42 14.01
C ARG A 201 -6.13 -12.96 12.84
N MET A 202 -7.46 -12.85 12.95
CA MET A 202 -8.38 -13.09 11.85
C MET A 202 -8.84 -11.76 11.27
N HIS A 203 -8.69 -11.59 9.95
CA HIS A 203 -9.28 -10.52 9.17
C HIS A 203 -10.72 -10.87 8.80
N TYR A 204 -11.58 -9.86 8.73
CA TYR A 204 -12.90 -9.97 8.11
C TYR A 204 -13.32 -8.66 7.45
N VAL A 205 -14.22 -8.77 6.48
CA VAL A 205 -15.01 -7.66 5.96
C VAL A 205 -16.37 -7.66 6.65
N ASP A 206 -16.88 -6.48 7.01
CA ASP A 206 -18.24 -6.27 7.49
C ASP A 206 -18.78 -5.03 6.79
N GLU A 207 -19.67 -5.24 5.82
CA GLU A 207 -20.23 -4.19 4.98
C GLU A 207 -21.75 -4.28 4.99
N GLU A 208 -22.39 -3.14 5.28
CA GLU A 208 -23.83 -2.95 5.22
C GLU A 208 -24.11 -1.77 4.30
N ARG A 209 -24.75 -2.00 3.14
CA ARG A 209 -25.02 -0.94 2.16
C ARG A 209 -26.49 -0.91 1.79
N ALA A 210 -27.16 0.12 2.33
CA ALA A 210 -28.55 0.50 2.14
C ALA A 210 -29.58 -0.63 2.38
N PRO A 211 -30.72 -0.33 3.04
CA PRO A 211 -31.81 -1.29 3.14
C PRO A 211 -32.30 -1.77 1.77
N GLY A 212 -32.92 -2.95 1.75
CA GLY A 212 -33.68 -3.38 0.58
C GLY A 212 -34.90 -2.49 0.35
N GLU A 213 -35.62 -2.75 -0.74
CA GLU A 213 -36.84 -1.98 -1.10
C GLU A 213 -37.92 -2.05 -0.01
N ASP A 214 -37.97 -3.15 0.74
CA ASP A 214 -38.85 -3.37 1.90
C ASP A 214 -38.34 -2.72 3.21
N GLY A 215 -37.22 -2.00 3.16
CA GLY A 215 -36.57 -1.39 4.33
C GLY A 215 -35.81 -2.36 5.24
N GLN A 216 -35.71 -3.65 4.89
CA GLN A 216 -35.05 -4.68 5.68
C GLN A 216 -33.63 -4.98 5.19
N ILE A 217 -32.79 -5.53 6.07
CA ILE A 217 -31.41 -5.95 5.78
C ILE A 217 -31.22 -7.40 6.24
N ALA A 218 -30.78 -8.27 5.33
CA ALA A 218 -30.44 -9.65 5.66
C ALA A 218 -28.96 -9.78 6.02
N SER A 219 -28.67 -10.25 7.23
CA SER A 219 -27.31 -10.58 7.65
C SER A 219 -26.84 -11.88 7.00
N CYS A 220 -25.68 -11.84 6.36
CA CYS A 220 -25.07 -12.97 5.65
C CYS A 220 -23.62 -13.16 6.12
N VAL A 221 -23.27 -14.38 6.54
CA VAL A 221 -21.87 -14.79 6.70
C VAL A 221 -21.44 -15.49 5.42
N CYS A 222 -20.42 -14.95 4.75
CA CYS A 222 -19.92 -15.43 3.48
C CYS A 222 -18.61 -16.22 3.69
N LEU A 223 -18.71 -17.54 3.69
CA LEU A 223 -17.63 -18.44 4.07
C LEU A 223 -16.91 -19.01 2.85
N HIS A 224 -15.60 -18.74 2.76
CA HIS A 224 -14.74 -19.34 1.74
C HIS A 224 -14.19 -20.69 2.22
N GLY A 225 -13.79 -21.55 1.28
CA GLY A 225 -13.21 -22.86 1.58
C GLY A 225 -11.69 -22.84 1.62
N PRO A 226 -11.06 -24.00 1.88
CA PRO A 226 -9.63 -24.17 1.71
C PRO A 226 -9.18 -23.81 0.28
N GLY A 227 -8.05 -23.11 0.18
CA GLY A 227 -7.49 -22.66 -1.09
C GLY A 227 -8.09 -21.37 -1.63
N GLU A 228 -9.15 -20.87 -0.99
CA GLU A 228 -9.83 -19.61 -1.27
C GLU A 228 -9.58 -18.60 -0.15
N TRP A 229 -10.14 -17.39 -0.30
CA TRP A 229 -10.21 -16.33 0.69
C TRP A 229 -11.33 -15.36 0.31
N GLY A 230 -11.60 -14.36 1.14
CA GLY A 230 -12.78 -13.48 1.04
C GLY A 230 -12.98 -12.80 -0.32
N TYR A 231 -11.93 -12.68 -1.14
CA TYR A 231 -12.01 -12.22 -2.53
C TYR A 231 -13.04 -12.99 -3.38
N PHE A 232 -13.34 -14.24 -3.04
CA PHE A 232 -14.40 -15.05 -3.66
C PHE A 232 -15.76 -14.32 -3.67
N PHE A 233 -16.06 -13.55 -2.62
CA PHE A 233 -17.36 -12.90 -2.42
C PHE A 233 -17.40 -11.43 -2.83
N ARG A 234 -16.37 -10.90 -3.51
CA ARG A 234 -16.24 -9.46 -3.81
C ARG A 234 -17.46 -8.82 -4.48
N HIS A 235 -18.20 -9.58 -5.30
CA HIS A 235 -19.39 -9.09 -5.99
C HIS A 235 -20.67 -9.18 -5.15
N LEU A 236 -20.65 -9.96 -4.06
CA LEU A 236 -21.76 -10.03 -3.10
C LEU A 236 -21.62 -8.98 -2.01
N VAL A 237 -20.39 -8.65 -1.62
CA VAL A 237 -20.11 -7.62 -0.61
C VAL A 237 -20.65 -6.27 -1.09
N GLY A 238 -21.45 -5.64 -0.22
CA GLY A 238 -22.09 -4.36 -0.53
C GLY A 238 -23.32 -4.45 -1.44
N ALA A 239 -23.85 -5.65 -1.70
CA ALA A 239 -25.14 -5.81 -2.37
C ALA A 239 -26.27 -5.22 -1.54
N GLN A 240 -27.23 -4.56 -2.21
CA GLN A 240 -28.33 -3.86 -1.57
C GLN A 240 -29.15 -4.79 -0.67
N GLY A 241 -29.47 -4.31 0.53
CA GLY A 241 -30.32 -5.03 1.45
C GLY A 241 -29.65 -6.25 2.10
N LEU A 242 -28.32 -6.34 2.02
CA LEU A 242 -27.52 -7.30 2.75
C LEU A 242 -26.53 -6.58 3.67
N ARG A 243 -26.31 -7.17 4.85
CA ARG A 243 -25.08 -6.98 5.62
C ARG A 243 -24.22 -8.22 5.39
N THR A 244 -23.07 -8.06 4.75
CA THR A 244 -22.18 -9.16 4.40
C THR A 244 -20.98 -9.17 5.32
N LEU A 245 -20.80 -10.26 6.07
CA LEU A 245 -19.62 -10.53 6.86
C LEU A 245 -18.78 -11.61 6.18
N VAL A 246 -17.54 -11.29 5.81
CA VAL A 246 -16.64 -12.18 5.06
C VAL A 246 -15.35 -12.40 5.84
N PRO A 247 -15.27 -13.45 6.67
CA PRO A 247 -14.03 -13.77 7.37
C PRO A 247 -13.02 -14.37 6.39
N ASP A 248 -11.76 -13.95 6.51
CA ASP A 248 -10.64 -14.73 5.99
C ASP A 248 -10.25 -15.74 7.06
N LEU A 249 -10.39 -17.04 6.79
CA LEU A 249 -9.94 -18.08 7.71
C LEU A 249 -8.45 -17.86 8.04
N ILE A 250 -8.07 -18.04 9.31
CA ILE A 250 -6.65 -17.98 9.71
C ILE A 250 -5.87 -19.00 8.86
N GLY A 251 -4.76 -18.60 8.24
CA GLY A 251 -4.07 -19.36 7.20
C GLY A 251 -4.35 -18.92 5.77
N PHE A 252 -5.37 -18.09 5.57
CA PHE A 252 -5.86 -17.64 4.27
C PHE A 252 -6.00 -16.12 4.24
N GLY A 253 -6.20 -15.57 3.03
CA GLY A 253 -6.48 -14.14 2.82
C GLY A 253 -5.56 -13.17 3.55
N LYS A 254 -6.14 -12.16 4.19
CA LYS A 254 -5.44 -11.14 4.99
C LYS A 254 -5.23 -11.53 6.46
N SER A 255 -5.72 -12.71 6.87
CA SER A 255 -5.49 -13.28 8.20
C SER A 255 -4.05 -13.76 8.37
N ASP A 256 -3.65 -13.91 9.63
CA ASP A 256 -2.37 -14.51 9.99
C ASP A 256 -2.25 -15.92 9.44
N LYS A 257 -1.01 -16.33 9.18
CA LYS A 257 -0.67 -17.65 8.65
C LYS A 257 0.19 -18.41 9.65
N PRO A 258 -0.42 -19.25 10.52
CA PRO A 258 0.30 -20.19 11.34
C PRO A 258 1.28 -21.01 10.50
N LYS A 259 2.54 -21.06 10.93
CA LYS A 259 3.64 -21.70 10.17
C LYS A 259 3.52 -23.23 10.10
N ARG A 260 2.77 -23.85 11.02
CA ARG A 260 2.63 -25.30 11.15
C ARG A 260 1.31 -25.79 10.56
N GLU A 261 1.39 -26.85 9.75
CA GLU A 261 0.22 -27.48 9.11
C GLU A 261 -0.79 -27.99 10.13
N ALA A 262 -0.31 -28.57 11.24
CA ALA A 262 -1.15 -29.12 12.31
C ALA A 262 -2.09 -28.10 12.99
N ALA A 263 -1.85 -26.79 12.80
CA ALA A 263 -2.74 -25.74 13.29
C ALA A 263 -4.04 -25.68 12.48
N HIS A 264 -4.04 -26.08 11.20
CA HIS A 264 -5.16 -25.89 10.28
C HIS A 264 -6.10 -27.08 10.30
N LYS A 265 -7.07 -27.07 11.21
CA LYS A 265 -8.15 -28.07 11.32
C LYS A 265 -9.51 -27.40 11.12
N LEU A 266 -10.44 -28.06 10.44
CA LEU A 266 -11.77 -27.49 10.18
C LEU A 266 -12.57 -27.26 11.46
N GLU A 267 -12.45 -28.16 12.45
CA GLU A 267 -13.09 -28.02 13.75
C GLU A 267 -12.57 -26.80 14.51
N TRP A 268 -11.27 -26.51 14.39
CA TRP A 268 -10.68 -25.32 14.99
C TRP A 268 -11.19 -24.04 14.31
N HIS A 269 -11.26 -24.02 12.97
CA HIS A 269 -11.87 -22.90 12.26
C HIS A 269 -13.34 -22.70 12.63
N ARG A 270 -14.10 -23.79 12.80
CA ARG A 270 -15.48 -23.73 13.29
C ARG A 270 -15.54 -23.05 14.66
N ASP A 271 -14.71 -23.46 15.62
CA ASP A 271 -14.73 -22.92 16.98
C ASP A 271 -14.41 -21.41 16.99
N VAL A 272 -13.37 -20.99 16.25
CA VAL A 272 -13.03 -19.56 16.07
C VAL A 272 -14.19 -18.76 15.46
N LEU A 273 -14.85 -19.31 14.43
CA LEU A 273 -15.97 -18.63 13.78
C LEU A 273 -17.19 -18.53 14.70
N LEU A 274 -17.51 -19.56 15.48
CA LEU A 274 -18.63 -19.52 16.43
C LEU A 274 -18.39 -18.49 17.54
N GLU A 275 -17.17 -18.43 18.10
CA GLU A 275 -16.79 -17.40 19.07
C GLU A 275 -16.89 -15.98 18.49
N TRP A 276 -16.45 -15.82 17.24
CA TRP A 276 -16.53 -14.53 16.54
C TRP A 276 -17.99 -14.09 16.32
N LEU A 277 -18.84 -15.00 15.85
CA LEU A 277 -20.26 -14.72 15.63
C LEU A 277 -21.02 -14.44 16.93
N GLU A 278 -20.62 -15.10 18.02
CA GLU A 278 -21.14 -14.82 19.37
C GLU A 278 -20.75 -13.42 19.83
N GLY A 279 -19.48 -13.02 19.66
CA GLY A 279 -19.01 -11.67 20.00
C GLY A 279 -19.71 -10.56 19.23
N LEU A 280 -20.11 -10.83 17.98
CA LEU A 280 -20.91 -9.91 17.17
C LEU A 280 -22.42 -9.95 17.48
N GLN A 281 -22.86 -10.85 18.36
CA GLN A 281 -24.27 -11.09 18.70
C GLN A 281 -25.14 -11.32 17.44
N LEU A 282 -24.58 -12.00 16.44
CA LEU A 282 -25.20 -12.12 15.13
C LEU A 282 -26.12 -13.35 15.06
N GLN A 283 -27.43 -13.13 15.17
CA GLN A 283 -28.49 -14.13 14.97
C GLN A 283 -29.86 -13.45 14.77
N PRO A 284 -30.72 -13.93 13.84
CA PRO A 284 -30.48 -14.97 12.83
C PRO A 284 -29.58 -14.51 11.69
N VAL A 285 -28.92 -15.46 11.01
CA VAL A 285 -28.03 -15.18 9.87
C VAL A 285 -28.16 -16.22 8.77
N VAL A 286 -27.93 -15.82 7.53
CA VAL A 286 -27.80 -16.75 6.38
C VAL A 286 -26.33 -17.11 6.20
N LEU A 287 -26.03 -18.39 6.07
CA LEU A 287 -24.69 -18.85 5.73
C LEU A 287 -24.58 -18.98 4.21
N VAL A 288 -23.88 -18.05 3.56
CA VAL A 288 -23.51 -18.16 2.14
C VAL A 288 -22.11 -18.75 2.08
N HIS A 289 -21.88 -19.81 1.31
CA HIS A 289 -20.57 -20.46 1.31
C HIS A 289 -20.14 -20.95 -0.07
N SER A 290 -18.85 -21.02 -0.34
CA SER A 290 -18.35 -21.62 -1.58
C SER A 290 -18.54 -23.15 -1.55
N ALA A 291 -18.43 -23.79 -2.70
CA ALA A 291 -18.45 -25.26 -2.76
C ALA A 291 -17.31 -25.89 -1.93
N ALA A 292 -16.13 -25.27 -1.91
CA ALA A 292 -14.99 -25.72 -1.11
C ALA A 292 -15.22 -25.58 0.41
N ALA A 293 -16.13 -24.70 0.84
CA ALA A 293 -16.47 -24.49 2.24
C ALA A 293 -17.55 -25.45 2.78
N THR A 294 -18.09 -26.36 1.98
CA THR A 294 -19.27 -27.18 2.33
C THR A 294 -19.11 -27.97 3.63
N GLU A 295 -17.93 -28.56 3.86
CA GLU A 295 -17.66 -29.32 5.08
C GLU A 295 -17.66 -28.43 6.32
N LEU A 296 -16.97 -27.28 6.26
CA LEU A 296 -16.94 -26.30 7.36
C LEU A 296 -18.33 -25.68 7.60
N ALA A 297 -19.10 -25.42 6.55
CA ALA A 297 -20.47 -24.93 6.66
C ALA A 297 -21.37 -25.94 7.39
N SER A 298 -21.24 -27.23 7.05
CA SER A 298 -21.96 -28.32 7.71
C SER A 298 -21.59 -28.42 9.20
N LEU A 299 -20.32 -28.27 9.53
CA LEU A 299 -19.83 -28.25 10.92
C LEU A 299 -20.43 -27.09 11.72
N LEU A 300 -20.49 -25.88 11.14
CA LEU A 300 -21.11 -24.71 11.80
C LEU A 300 -22.60 -24.92 12.05
N GLN A 301 -23.34 -25.43 11.05
CA GLN A 301 -24.77 -25.70 11.19
C GLN A 301 -25.05 -26.79 12.22
N ALA A 302 -24.23 -27.85 12.27
CA ALA A 302 -24.38 -28.92 13.26
C ALA A 302 -24.14 -28.42 14.69
N SER A 303 -23.19 -27.49 14.88
CA SER A 303 -22.84 -26.96 16.21
C SER A 303 -23.72 -25.80 16.69
N ALA A 304 -24.38 -25.08 15.78
CA ALA A 304 -25.20 -23.91 16.11
C ALA A 304 -26.44 -23.78 15.22
N ALA A 305 -27.24 -24.84 15.11
CA ALA A 305 -28.37 -24.94 14.19
C ALA A 305 -29.38 -23.78 14.29
N SER A 306 -29.65 -23.27 15.49
CA SER A 306 -30.59 -22.17 15.71
C SER A 306 -30.09 -20.81 15.22
N ARG A 307 -28.79 -20.67 14.94
CA ARG A 307 -28.18 -19.42 14.45
C ARG A 307 -28.42 -19.21 12.96
N PHE A 308 -28.34 -20.29 12.19
CA PHE A 308 -28.36 -20.25 10.73
C PHE A 308 -29.74 -20.60 10.19
N VAL A 309 -30.43 -19.62 9.60
CA VAL A 309 -31.79 -19.85 9.03
C VAL A 309 -31.74 -20.61 7.71
N ALA A 310 -30.64 -20.51 6.98
CA ALA A 310 -30.39 -21.21 5.74
C ALA A 310 -28.88 -21.28 5.46
N ALA A 311 -28.49 -22.28 4.64
CA ALA A 311 -27.19 -22.32 3.99
C ALA A 311 -27.36 -22.30 2.47
N ILE A 312 -26.63 -21.42 1.79
CA ILE A 312 -26.70 -21.21 0.35
C ILE A 312 -25.31 -21.42 -0.25
N VAL A 313 -25.19 -22.34 -1.20
CA VAL A 313 -23.96 -22.53 -1.95
C VAL A 313 -23.83 -21.44 -3.01
N ALA A 314 -22.80 -20.62 -2.92
CA ALA A 314 -22.45 -19.63 -3.92
C ALA A 314 -21.79 -20.32 -5.13
N THR A 315 -22.50 -20.31 -6.26
CA THR A 315 -21.99 -20.89 -7.51
C THR A 315 -20.93 -20.00 -8.14
N ASP A 316 -19.89 -20.62 -8.69
CA ASP A 316 -18.84 -19.93 -9.41
C ASP A 316 -19.31 -19.40 -10.78
N GLY A 317 -18.84 -18.21 -11.16
CA GLY A 317 -19.05 -17.63 -12.48
C GLY A 317 -18.02 -18.04 -13.55
N GLY A 318 -17.01 -18.82 -13.17
CA GLY A 318 -16.02 -19.43 -14.08
C GLY A 318 -14.90 -18.50 -14.55
N THR A 319 -14.86 -17.26 -14.04
CA THR A 319 -13.76 -16.33 -14.33
C THR A 319 -12.49 -16.76 -13.59
N ARG A 320 -11.33 -16.68 -14.24
CA ARG A 320 -10.05 -17.10 -13.66
C ARG A 320 -9.20 -15.90 -13.32
N ILE A 321 -8.88 -15.72 -12.04
CA ILE A 321 -8.07 -14.60 -11.54
C ILE A 321 -6.88 -15.17 -10.77
N LYS A 322 -5.80 -15.49 -11.48
CA LYS A 322 -4.61 -16.16 -10.90
C LYS A 322 -3.94 -15.31 -9.80
N ASP A 323 -3.90 -14.00 -10.00
CA ASP A 323 -3.16 -13.10 -9.11
C ASP A 323 -3.85 -12.95 -7.74
N ALA A 324 -5.18 -12.92 -7.71
CA ALA A 324 -5.96 -12.85 -6.48
C ALA A 324 -5.72 -14.06 -5.57
N TRP A 325 -5.67 -15.27 -6.12
CA TRP A 325 -5.46 -16.47 -5.30
C TRP A 325 -4.05 -16.58 -4.75
N ARG A 326 -3.05 -16.06 -5.46
CA ARG A 326 -1.65 -16.05 -5.03
C ARG A 326 -1.28 -14.84 -4.17
N ALA A 327 -2.13 -13.82 -4.09
CA ALA A 327 -1.87 -12.63 -3.26
C ALA A 327 -1.52 -12.98 -1.80
N PRO A 328 -2.26 -13.86 -1.09
CA PRO A 328 -1.96 -14.24 0.29
C PRO A 328 -0.63 -14.96 0.49
N TYR A 329 -0.02 -15.52 -0.56
CA TYR A 329 1.10 -16.47 -0.45
C TYR A 329 2.35 -15.99 -1.23
N PRO A 330 3.18 -15.09 -0.63
CA PRO A 330 4.41 -14.62 -1.24
C PRO A 330 5.43 -15.73 -1.54
N ASP A 331 5.52 -16.73 -0.66
CA ASP A 331 6.44 -17.86 -0.76
C ASP A 331 5.88 -19.11 -0.05
N ARG A 332 6.60 -20.23 -0.13
CA ARG A 332 6.16 -21.53 0.42
C ARG A 332 5.96 -21.52 1.95
N GLY A 333 6.59 -20.59 2.67
CA GLY A 333 6.41 -20.43 4.11
C GLY A 333 4.99 -20.06 4.49
N TYR A 334 4.28 -19.34 3.63
CA TYR A 334 2.90 -18.90 3.82
C TYR A 334 1.86 -19.99 3.52
N GLU A 335 2.27 -21.08 2.86
CA GLU A 335 1.36 -22.10 2.29
C GLU A 335 1.05 -23.26 3.26
N ALA A 336 1.31 -23.12 4.57
CA ALA A 336 1.04 -24.19 5.54
C ALA A 336 -0.44 -24.63 5.54
N ALA A 337 -1.37 -23.67 5.44
CA ALA A 337 -2.79 -23.96 5.34
C ALA A 337 -3.16 -24.70 4.05
N LEU A 338 -2.50 -24.36 2.93
CA LEU A 338 -2.73 -25.04 1.65
C LEU A 338 -2.25 -26.49 1.67
N ARG A 339 -1.12 -26.76 2.35
CA ARG A 339 -0.63 -28.14 2.52
C ARG A 339 -1.54 -28.97 3.44
N ALA A 340 -2.13 -28.34 4.44
CA ALA A 340 -3.01 -29.02 5.39
C ALA A 340 -4.43 -29.27 4.85
N LEU A 341 -5.04 -28.27 4.20
CA LEU A 341 -6.48 -28.29 3.89
C LEU A 341 -6.80 -28.34 2.39
N GLY A 342 -5.84 -28.10 1.50
CA GLY A 342 -6.05 -28.25 0.05
C GLY A 342 -5.38 -27.17 -0.81
N PRO A 343 -5.21 -27.44 -2.11
CA PRO A 343 -4.51 -26.56 -3.03
C PRO A 343 -5.25 -25.24 -3.25
N ILE A 344 -4.51 -24.26 -3.77
CA ILE A 344 -5.04 -22.96 -4.18
C ILE A 344 -6.18 -23.11 -5.20
N ALA A 345 -7.24 -22.31 -5.03
CA ALA A 345 -8.37 -22.29 -5.95
C ALA A 345 -7.98 -21.76 -7.34
N SER A 346 -8.80 -22.09 -8.34
CA SER A 346 -8.58 -21.71 -9.74
C SER A 346 -9.66 -20.77 -10.31
N SER A 347 -10.66 -20.45 -9.50
CA SER A 347 -11.95 -19.91 -9.88
C SER A 347 -12.23 -18.64 -9.08
N SER A 348 -12.83 -17.60 -9.66
CA SER A 348 -13.01 -16.29 -9.03
C SER A 348 -14.31 -16.12 -8.21
N GLY A 349 -15.10 -17.15 -7.98
CA GLY A 349 -16.40 -17.03 -7.31
C GLY A 349 -17.54 -16.45 -8.17
N PRO A 350 -18.71 -16.15 -7.59
CA PRO A 350 -19.90 -15.73 -8.33
C PRO A 350 -19.68 -14.46 -9.13
N SER A 351 -20.18 -14.41 -10.37
CA SER A 351 -20.31 -13.18 -11.15
C SER A 351 -21.25 -12.18 -10.47
N ALA A 352 -21.21 -10.90 -10.88
CA ALA A 352 -22.13 -9.89 -10.37
C ALA A 352 -23.62 -10.29 -10.50
N VAL A 353 -24.00 -10.95 -11.60
CA VAL A 353 -25.37 -11.43 -11.82
C VAL A 353 -25.74 -12.56 -10.86
N GLN A 354 -24.83 -13.51 -10.63
CA GLN A 354 -25.02 -14.59 -9.65
C GLN A 354 -25.08 -14.04 -8.24
N ALA A 355 -24.24 -13.06 -7.89
CA ALA A 355 -24.25 -12.41 -6.58
C ALA A 355 -25.60 -11.74 -6.28
N LEU A 356 -26.20 -11.06 -7.25
CA LEU A 356 -27.56 -10.51 -7.12
C LEU A 356 -28.62 -11.59 -6.85
N ALA A 357 -28.52 -12.73 -7.55
CA ALA A 357 -29.42 -13.86 -7.32
C ALA A 357 -29.24 -14.48 -5.92
N ILE A 358 -27.99 -14.65 -5.48
CA ILE A 358 -27.65 -15.14 -4.13
C ILE A 358 -28.20 -14.17 -3.06
N GLY A 359 -28.06 -12.86 -3.26
CA GLY A 359 -28.59 -11.86 -2.35
C GLY A 359 -30.11 -11.93 -2.20
N ARG A 360 -30.85 -12.12 -3.30
CA ARG A 360 -32.30 -12.35 -3.24
C ARG A 360 -32.65 -13.62 -2.48
N LEU A 361 -31.93 -14.71 -2.71
CA LEU A 361 -32.15 -15.97 -1.98
C LEU A 361 -31.91 -15.81 -0.47
N ALA A 362 -30.85 -15.09 -0.09
CA ALA A 362 -30.54 -14.83 1.32
C ALA A 362 -31.63 -13.98 1.99
N ARG A 363 -32.11 -12.93 1.32
CA ARG A 363 -33.22 -12.11 1.82
C ARG A 363 -34.51 -12.92 1.98
N ASN A 364 -34.87 -13.72 0.97
CA ASN A 364 -36.05 -14.58 1.05
C ASN A 364 -35.96 -15.60 2.20
N ALA A 365 -34.76 -16.14 2.48
CA ALA A 365 -34.55 -17.06 3.60
C ALA A 365 -34.77 -16.39 4.97
N MET A 366 -34.59 -15.07 5.07
CA MET A 366 -34.90 -14.27 6.26
C MET A 366 -36.35 -13.78 6.30
N GLY A 367 -37.18 -14.13 5.29
CA GLY A 367 -38.55 -13.67 5.17
C GLY A 367 -38.69 -12.26 4.58
N TYR A 368 -37.63 -11.70 4.00
CA TYR A 368 -37.64 -10.38 3.37
C TYR A 368 -37.83 -10.55 1.86
N SER A 369 -39.05 -10.30 1.39
CA SER A 369 -39.42 -10.39 -0.02
C SER A 369 -39.70 -9.01 -0.57
N ALA A 370 -39.22 -8.72 -1.78
CA ALA A 370 -39.68 -7.57 -2.55
C ALA A 370 -41.16 -7.81 -2.90
N SER A 371 -42.03 -6.88 -2.49
CA SER A 371 -43.46 -6.86 -2.82
C SER A 371 -43.72 -6.64 -4.30
#